data_AF-A0A8T4JHE4-F1
#
_entry.id   AF-A0A8T4JHE4-F1
#
_cell.length_a   1.000
_cell.length_b   1.000
_cell.length_c   1.000
_cell.angle_alpha   90.00
_cell.angle_beta   90.00
_cell.angle_gamma   90.00
#
_symmetry.space_group_name_H-M   'P 1'
#
loop_
_entity.id
_entity.type
_entity.pdbx_description
1 polymer ?
#
loop_
_entity_poly.entity_id
_entity_poly.type
_entity_poly.pdbx_seq_one_letter_code
_entity_poly.pdbx_strand_id
1 'polypeptide(L)'
;MEELQIIDHFSYGPFMTVVKASRLVLDFLEGEDIELTKNIDVDEWYRGWLLTLDKNKDGCVDKEFGEDFELIYCGVIENPEDFMDKESIAEDLDIIEENILSDGSQPIFENTDNKVARFWVRWIIVKK
;
A
#
# COMPACT_ATOMS: atom_id res chain seq x y z
N MET A 1 7.11 11.37 -14.88
CA MET A 1 5.95 11.51 -13.99
C MET A 1 5.08 10.31 -14.23
N GLU A 2 5.00 9.43 -13.23
CA GLU A 2 4.22 8.20 -13.32
C GLU A 2 2.74 8.51 -13.14
N GLU A 3 1.87 7.89 -13.95
CA GLU A 3 0.43 8.07 -13.86
C GLU A 3 -0.16 7.03 -12.90
N LEU A 4 -0.75 7.49 -11.80
CA LEU A 4 -1.42 6.64 -10.82
C LEU A 4 -2.87 6.40 -11.20
N GLN A 5 -3.26 5.14 -11.37
CA GLN A 5 -4.63 4.76 -11.67
C GLN A 5 -5.35 4.28 -10.42
N ILE A 6 -6.58 4.74 -10.21
CA ILE A 6 -7.45 4.25 -9.14
C ILE A 6 -7.93 2.84 -9.49
N ILE A 7 -7.70 1.88 -8.60
CA ILE A 7 -8.07 0.47 -8.79
C ILE A 7 -9.12 -0.03 -7.81
N ASP A 8 -9.30 0.64 -6.67
CA ASP A 8 -10.31 0.27 -5.69
C ASP A 8 -10.62 1.41 -4.72
N HIS A 9 -11.69 1.23 -3.94
CA HIS A 9 -12.02 2.05 -2.79
C HIS A 9 -12.50 1.16 -1.65
N PHE A 10 -12.01 1.40 -0.44
CA PHE A 10 -12.55 0.75 0.76
C PHE A 10 -12.91 1.77 1.82
N SER A 11 -13.89 1.42 2.65
CA SER A 11 -14.37 2.25 3.75
C SER A 11 -14.29 1.49 5.06
N TYR A 12 -13.74 2.11 6.10
CA TYR A 12 -13.76 1.59 7.45
C TYR A 12 -14.35 2.63 8.40
N GLY A 13 -15.58 2.43 8.87
CA GLY A 13 -16.28 3.45 9.67
C GLY A 13 -16.47 4.77 8.88
N PRO A 14 -16.00 5.93 9.39
CA PRO A 14 -16.11 7.21 8.69
C PRO A 14 -15.01 7.47 7.66
N PHE A 15 -14.00 6.60 7.53
CA PHE A 15 -12.82 6.82 6.71
C PHE A 15 -12.95 6.17 5.33
N MET A 16 -12.49 6.86 4.28
CA MET A 16 -12.38 6.30 2.92
C MET A 16 -10.91 6.20 2.52
N THR A 17 -10.55 5.07 1.92
CA THR A 17 -9.24 4.88 1.30
C THR A 17 -9.43 4.73 -0.19
N VAL A 18 -8.72 5.56 -0.95
CA VAL A 18 -8.58 5.40 -2.39
C VAL A 18 -7.37 4.53 -2.64
N VAL A 19 -7.55 3.42 -3.35
CA VAL A 19 -6.46 2.54 -3.74
C VAL A 19 -6.02 2.90 -5.15
N LYS A 20 -4.74 3.22 -5.28
CA LYS A 20 -4.10 3.50 -6.56
C LYS A 20 -3.00 2.50 -6.83
N ALA A 21 -2.72 2.27 -8.10
CA ALA A 21 -1.55 1.55 -8.54
C ALA A 21 -0.81 2.35 -9.60
N SER A 22 0.51 2.25 -9.56
CA SER A 22 1.39 2.75 -10.59
C SER A 22 1.29 1.84 -11.83
N ARG A 23 1.64 2.37 -12.99
CA ARG A 23 1.58 1.60 -14.24
C ARG A 23 2.49 0.38 -14.20
N LEU A 24 3.68 0.52 -13.60
CA LEU A 24 4.61 -0.59 -13.42
C LEU A 24 3.94 -1.78 -12.71
N VAL A 25 3.19 -1.51 -11.64
CA VAL A 25 2.48 -2.54 -10.87
C VAL A 25 1.36 -3.15 -11.71
N LEU A 26 0.57 -2.33 -12.40
CA LEU A 26 -0.54 -2.80 -13.23
C LEU A 26 -0.07 -3.72 -14.36
N ASP A 27 0.95 -3.29 -15.11
CA ASP A 27 1.50 -4.05 -16.23
C ASP A 27 2.06 -5.41 -15.74
N PHE A 28 2.67 -5.44 -14.55
CA PHE A 28 3.15 -6.68 -13.93
C PHE A 28 2.00 -7.61 -13.53
N LEU A 29 1.00 -7.10 -12.82
CA LEU A 29 -0.14 -7.91 -12.36
C LEU A 29 -0.95 -8.48 -13.53
N GLU A 30 -1.13 -7.71 -14.60
CA GLU A 30 -1.77 -8.18 -15.83
C GLU A 30 -0.95 -9.27 -16.51
N GLY A 31 0.38 -9.10 -16.59
CA GLY A 31 1.28 -10.10 -17.16
C GLY A 31 1.26 -11.45 -16.44
N GLU A 32 1.05 -11.43 -15.12
CA GLU A 32 1.03 -12.62 -14.26
C GLU A 32 -0.40 -13.15 -13.98
N ASP A 33 -1.46 -12.55 -14.54
CA ASP A 33 -2.87 -12.89 -14.29
C ASP A 33 -3.26 -12.85 -12.79
N ILE A 34 -2.80 -11.79 -12.10
CA ILE A 34 -2.97 -11.62 -10.65
C ILE A 34 -3.97 -10.51 -10.35
N GLU A 35 -5.02 -10.85 -9.59
CA GLU A 35 -5.95 -9.86 -9.04
C GLU A 35 -5.51 -9.41 -7.63
N LEU A 36 -5.07 -8.16 -7.51
CA LEU A 36 -4.54 -7.59 -6.26
C LEU A 36 -5.61 -7.46 -5.16
N THR A 37 -6.81 -7.01 -5.52
CA THR A 37 -7.88 -6.64 -4.58
C THR A 37 -8.58 -7.85 -3.95
N LYS A 38 -8.52 -9.02 -4.57
CA LYS A 38 -9.09 -10.27 -4.01
C LYS A 38 -8.32 -10.80 -2.79
N ASN A 39 -7.15 -10.24 -2.48
CA ASN A 39 -6.25 -10.74 -1.45
C ASN A 39 -6.08 -9.81 -0.24
N ILE A 40 -6.84 -8.72 -0.16
CA ILE A 40 -6.75 -7.76 0.95
C ILE A 40 -7.92 -8.01 1.90
N ASP A 41 -7.66 -8.64 3.05
CA ASP A 41 -8.58 -8.56 4.18
C ASP A 41 -8.52 -7.13 4.72
N VAL A 42 -9.48 -6.30 4.32
CA VAL A 42 -9.54 -4.88 4.64
C VAL A 42 -9.51 -4.65 6.16
N ASP A 43 -10.18 -5.51 6.93
CA ASP A 43 -10.22 -5.41 8.39
C ASP A 43 -8.86 -5.75 9.01
N GLU A 44 -8.21 -6.82 8.55
CA GLU A 44 -6.89 -7.23 9.05
C GLU A 44 -5.79 -6.23 8.64
N TRP A 45 -5.80 -5.77 7.39
CA TRP A 45 -4.88 -4.76 6.87
C TRP A 45 -5.00 -3.45 7.63
N TYR A 46 -6.23 -2.94 7.80
CA TYR A 46 -6.47 -1.67 8.49
C TYR A 46 -6.08 -1.76 9.97
N ARG A 47 -6.40 -2.88 10.64
CA ARG A 47 -5.97 -3.13 12.02
C ARG A 47 -4.45 -3.22 12.13
N GLY A 48 -3.79 -3.93 11.22
CA GLY A 48 -2.33 -4.03 11.17
C GLY A 48 -1.66 -2.66 11.01
N TRP A 49 -2.20 -1.81 10.14
CA TRP A 49 -1.72 -0.44 9.96
C TRP A 49 -1.97 0.44 11.18
N LEU A 50 -3.18 0.44 11.75
CA LEU A 50 -3.50 1.18 12.97
C LEU A 50 -2.57 0.80 14.14
N LEU A 51 -2.28 -0.48 14.31
CA LEU A 51 -1.35 -0.98 15.32
C LEU A 51 0.11 -0.57 15.07
N THR A 52 0.46 -0.31 13.81
CA THR A 52 1.82 0.15 13.43
C THR A 52 1.99 1.64 13.66
N LEU A 53 0.92 2.44 13.49
CA LEU A 53 0.91 3.85 13.88
C LEU A 53 0.98 4.04 15.40
N ASP A 54 0.25 3.22 16.17
CA ASP A 54 0.19 3.27 17.64
C ASP A 54 1.54 2.93 18.32
N LYS A 55 2.42 2.19 17.63
CA LYS A 55 3.78 1.90 18.13
C LYS A 55 4.78 3.03 17.89
N ASN A 56 4.49 3.96 16.98
CA ASN A 56 5.38 5.06 16.60
C ASN A 56 4.95 6.42 17.20
N LYS A 57 3.79 6.50 17.85
CA LYS A 57 3.34 7.65 18.65
C LYS A 57 2.71 7.13 19.94
N ASP A 58 3.09 7.67 21.09
CA ASP A 58 2.61 7.29 22.44
C ASP A 58 1.07 7.12 22.55
N GLY A 59 0.55 5.96 22.14
CA GLY A 59 -0.76 5.43 22.54
C GLY A 59 -1.99 6.26 22.15
N CYS A 60 -1.89 7.14 21.16
CA CYS A 60 -3.03 7.95 20.73
C CYS A 60 -3.20 7.84 19.21
N VAL A 61 -4.05 6.91 18.79
CA VAL A 61 -4.80 7.08 17.52
C VAL A 61 -5.70 8.30 17.74
N ASP A 62 -5.13 9.49 17.58
CA ASP A 62 -5.84 10.73 17.78
C ASP A 62 -7.06 10.75 16.86
N LYS A 63 -8.17 11.29 17.38
CA LYS A 63 -9.40 11.56 16.64
C LYS A 63 -9.19 12.49 15.43
N GLU A 64 -7.96 12.94 15.19
CA GLU A 64 -7.50 13.71 14.04
C GLU A 64 -7.13 12.86 12.81
N PHE A 65 -7.10 11.52 12.90
CA PHE A 65 -7.00 10.64 11.71
C PHE A 65 -8.30 10.58 10.88
N GLY A 66 -9.17 11.59 11.03
CA GLY A 66 -10.43 11.86 10.34
C GLY A 66 -10.35 12.09 8.83
N GLU A 67 -9.20 11.84 8.19
CA GLU A 67 -8.92 12.28 6.82
C GLU A 67 -8.84 11.08 5.88
N ASP A 68 -9.34 11.28 4.66
CA ASP A 68 -9.18 10.32 3.57
C ASP A 68 -7.69 10.13 3.27
N PHE A 69 -7.28 8.90 3.01
CA PHE A 69 -5.90 8.59 2.66
C PHE A 69 -5.84 7.78 1.37
N GLU A 70 -4.65 7.76 0.78
CA GLU A 70 -4.37 6.99 -0.43
C GLU A 70 -3.46 5.82 -0.08
N LEU A 71 -3.87 4.62 -0.47
CA LEU A 71 -2.98 3.48 -0.53
C LEU A 71 -2.47 3.39 -1.97
N ILE A 72 -1.16 3.50 -2.15
CA ILE A 72 -0.55 3.52 -3.49
C ILE A 72 0.37 2.32 -3.61
N TYR A 73 0.06 1.40 -4.52
CA TYR A 73 0.97 0.35 -4.94
C TYR A 73 1.94 0.90 -5.99
N CYS A 74 3.23 0.90 -5.67
CA CYS A 74 4.22 1.70 -6.40
C CYS A 74 5.44 0.93 -6.90
N GLY A 75 5.49 -0.39 -6.71
CA GLY A 75 6.61 -1.18 -7.20
C GLY A 75 6.41 -2.67 -7.04
N VAL A 76 7.26 -3.42 -7.72
CA VAL A 76 7.33 -4.88 -7.64
C VAL A 76 8.77 -5.24 -7.26
N ILE A 77 8.93 -5.97 -6.16
CA ILE A 77 10.24 -6.36 -5.63
C ILE A 77 10.28 -7.88 -5.43
N GLU A 78 11.45 -8.47 -5.65
CA GLU A 78 11.66 -9.91 -5.48
C GLU A 78 11.90 -10.26 -4.01
N ASN A 79 12.64 -9.43 -3.28
CA ASN A 79 12.85 -9.59 -1.84
C ASN A 79 12.23 -8.42 -1.07
N PRO A 80 11.62 -8.68 0.09
CA PRO A 80 11.06 -7.61 0.92
C PRO A 80 12.15 -6.69 1.48
N GLU A 81 13.41 -7.13 1.53
CA GLU A 81 14.56 -6.34 2.00
C GLU A 81 15.07 -5.33 0.95
N ASP A 82 14.66 -5.46 -0.31
CA ASP A 82 15.06 -4.59 -1.42
C ASP A 82 14.27 -3.27 -1.40
N PHE A 83 14.33 -2.58 -0.27
CA PHE A 83 13.61 -1.33 -0.06
C PHE A 83 14.24 -0.19 -0.86
N MET A 84 13.44 0.44 -1.72
CA MET A 84 13.68 1.82 -2.12
C MET A 84 13.44 2.73 -0.90
N ASP A 85 14.30 3.73 -0.72
CA ASP A 85 14.10 4.76 0.29
C ASP A 85 12.87 5.62 -0.02
N LYS A 86 12.32 6.24 1.01
CA LYS A 86 11.08 7.03 0.92
C LYS A 86 11.22 8.25 0.03
N GLU A 87 12.39 8.89 0.04
CA GLU A 87 12.72 10.07 -0.75
C GLU A 87 12.61 9.76 -2.24
N SER A 88 13.21 8.64 -2.67
CA SER A 88 13.13 8.17 -4.06
C SER A 88 11.69 7.86 -4.49
N ILE A 89 10.91 7.18 -3.65
CA ILE A 89 9.50 6.86 -3.96
C ILE A 89 8.68 8.16 -4.06
N ALA A 90 8.92 9.12 -3.16
CA ALA A 90 8.25 10.41 -3.17
C ALA A 90 8.56 11.19 -4.45
N GLU A 91 9.82 11.20 -4.89
CA GLU A 91 10.25 11.83 -6.14
C GLU A 91 9.61 11.18 -7.38
N ASP A 92 9.65 9.85 -7.46
CA ASP A 92 9.11 9.10 -8.62
C ASP A 92 7.59 9.31 -8.80
N LEU A 93 6.86 9.39 -7.68
CA LEU A 93 5.41 9.53 -7.64
C LEU A 93 4.92 10.99 -7.58
N ASP A 94 5.81 11.97 -7.51
CA ASP A 94 5.49 13.40 -7.30
C ASP A 94 4.65 13.64 -6.03
N ILE A 95 5.08 13.02 -4.93
CA ILE A 95 4.42 13.09 -3.62
C ILE A 95 5.31 13.86 -2.65
N ILE A 96 4.70 14.67 -1.79
CA ILE A 96 5.41 15.33 -0.68
C ILE A 96 5.78 14.27 0.36
N GLU A 97 7.08 14.06 0.61
CA GLU A 97 7.58 13.02 1.51
C GLU A 97 6.93 13.07 2.90
N GLU A 98 6.70 14.27 3.45
CA GLU A 98 6.10 14.44 4.78
C GLU A 98 4.65 13.93 4.87
N ASN A 99 3.98 13.74 3.73
CA ASN A 99 2.64 13.17 3.67
C ASN A 99 2.65 11.63 3.65
N ILE A 100 3.81 10.99 3.49
CA ILE A 100 3.95 9.53 3.54
C ILE A 100 3.87 9.09 5.01
N LEU A 101 2.72 8.53 5.37
CA LEU A 101 2.44 8.05 6.73
C LEU A 101 3.13 6.72 7.03
N SER A 102 3.20 5.85 6.01
CA SER A 102 3.74 4.50 6.15
C SER A 102 4.10 3.93 4.79
N ASP A 103 4.94 2.90 4.80
CA ASP A 103 5.42 2.17 3.65
C ASP A 103 5.57 0.70 4.04
N GLY A 104 5.29 -0.20 3.10
CA GLY A 104 5.44 -1.63 3.32
C GLY A 104 5.43 -2.41 2.03
N SER A 105 5.38 -3.73 2.13
CA SER A 105 5.26 -4.61 0.98
C SER A 105 4.22 -5.69 1.27
N GLN A 106 3.44 -6.03 0.25
CA GLN A 106 2.43 -7.08 0.32
C GLN A 106 2.93 -8.28 -0.48
N PRO A 107 3.04 -9.47 0.11
CA PRO A 107 3.41 -10.67 -0.63
C PRO A 107 2.30 -11.03 -1.61
N ILE A 108 2.70 -11.41 -2.81
CA ILE A 108 1.81 -11.96 -3.83
C ILE A 108 1.96 -13.48 -3.82
N PHE A 109 0.87 -14.17 -3.47
CA PHE A 109 0.81 -15.62 -3.45
C PHE A 109 0.14 -16.13 -4.72
N GLU A 110 0.86 -16.92 -5.53
CA GLU A 110 0.23 -17.72 -6.58
C GLU A 110 -0.58 -18.85 -5.92
N ASN A 111 -1.83 -19.04 -6.38
CA ASN A 111 -2.70 -20.21 -6.18
C ASN A 111 -2.50 -21.04 -4.89
N THR A 112 -3.42 -20.80 -3.94
CA THR A 112 -3.77 -21.38 -2.63
C THR A 112 -3.12 -22.63 -2.02
N ASP A 113 -2.32 -23.43 -2.69
CA ASP A 113 -1.92 -24.75 -2.17
C ASP A 113 -0.48 -24.80 -1.61
N ASN A 114 0.40 -23.87 -1.99
CA ASN A 114 1.71 -23.69 -1.38
C ASN A 114 2.04 -22.20 -1.32
N LYS A 115 1.83 -21.58 -0.15
CA LYS A 115 2.05 -20.14 0.10
C LYS A 115 3.54 -19.76 0.11
N VAL A 116 4.21 -19.89 -1.03
CA VAL A 116 5.54 -19.30 -1.24
C VAL A 116 5.32 -18.04 -2.05
N ALA A 117 5.50 -16.88 -1.41
CA ALA A 117 5.49 -15.60 -2.11
C ALA A 117 6.70 -15.55 -3.04
N ARG A 118 6.47 -15.36 -4.34
CA ARG A 118 7.54 -15.18 -5.34
C ARG A 118 7.86 -13.70 -5.57
N PHE A 119 6.88 -12.84 -5.32
CA PHE A 119 6.98 -11.41 -5.55
C PHE A 119 6.28 -10.66 -4.43
N TRP A 120 6.66 -9.39 -4.30
CA TRP A 120 6.08 -8.47 -3.35
C TRP A 120 5.70 -7.20 -4.08
N VAL A 121 4.50 -6.70 -3.82
CA VAL A 121 4.08 -5.38 -4.30
C VAL A 121 4.37 -4.37 -3.19
N ARG A 122 5.20 -3.40 -3.51
CA ARG A 122 5.52 -2.27 -2.63
C ARG A 122 4.30 -1.35 -2.55
N TRP A 123 4.02 -0.87 -1.34
CA TRP A 123 2.97 0.10 -1.11
C TRP A 123 3.41 1.23 -0.20
N ILE A 124 2.79 2.39 -0.36
CA ILE A 124 2.87 3.53 0.55
C ILE A 124 1.46 3.99 0.92
N ILE A 125 1.35 4.61 2.09
CA ILE A 125 0.13 5.26 2.55
C ILE A 125 0.41 6.75 2.66
N VAL A 126 -0.44 7.54 2.02
CA VAL A 126 -0.26 8.99 1.89
C VAL A 126 -1.49 9.70 2.40
N LYS A 127 -1.26 10.72 3.22
CA LYS A 127 -2.31 11.65 3.67
C LYS A 127 -2.77 12.53 2.49
N LYS A 128 -4.08 12.67 2.29
CA LYS A 128 -4.64 13.66 1.35
C LYS A 128 -4.64 15.08 1.89
#